data_AF-A0A497BSW3-F1
#
_entry.id   AF-A0A497BSW3-F1
#
_cell.length_a   1.000
_cell.length_b   1.000
_cell.length_c   1.000
_cell.angle_alpha   90.00
_cell.angle_beta   90.00
_cell.angle_gamma   90.00
#
_symmetry.space_group_name_H-M   'P 1'
#
loop_
_entity.id
_entity.type
_entity.pdbx_description
1 polymer ?
#
loop_
_entity_poly.entity_id
_entity_poly.type
_entity_poly.pdbx_seq_one_letter_code
_entity_poly.pdbx_strand_id
1 'polypeptide(L)'
;MNPSTKWPSPGIATAQPQAIRTHATLDERMVNYGMLAASRPLDISLDRRQVLKSLGYRSDSEPSPRIASLVDEYIENARQLLEPRHAYAITNVEWVHDSVAIVGGSTIFQSRVIARLLERCSMVAVFLVTIGNRLEETACRLAEDGLILQSYVLDAIGSEAVEEVAQYVEDMTRETARADGLVIGKRVSPGYCDWDISQQNEIFKMLDATSLGVQLTDQCLMVPQKSISGIIGIGPPEGKVDEYNPCKTCTRQNCLGRR
;
A
#
# COMPACT_ATOMS: atom_id res chain seq x y z
N MET A 1 -33.26 -64.64 -20.69
CA MET A 1 -32.77 -63.64 -21.66
C MET A 1 -33.09 -62.27 -21.10
N ASN A 2 -32.07 -61.41 -21.02
CA ASN A 2 -32.09 -60.04 -20.51
C ASN A 2 -33.00 -59.15 -21.40
N PRO A 3 -33.57 -58.02 -20.90
CA PRO A 3 -32.82 -56.77 -20.98
C PRO A 3 -33.03 -55.76 -19.82
N SER A 4 -31.92 -55.37 -19.19
CA SER A 4 -31.39 -54.00 -19.10
C SER A 4 -32.35 -52.80 -18.99
N THR A 5 -32.28 -52.08 -17.86
CA THR A 5 -31.85 -50.66 -17.79
C THR A 5 -31.77 -50.19 -16.32
N LYS A 6 -30.56 -50.16 -15.75
CA LYS A 6 -30.25 -49.47 -14.50
C LYS A 6 -29.64 -48.11 -14.85
N TRP A 7 -30.21 -47.05 -14.30
CA TRP A 7 -29.61 -45.71 -14.24
C TRP A 7 -28.44 -45.72 -13.23
N PRO A 8 -27.29 -45.10 -13.53
CA PRO A 8 -26.29 -44.80 -12.50
C PRO A 8 -26.54 -43.40 -11.91
N SER A 9 -26.55 -43.35 -10.58
CA SER A 9 -26.50 -42.12 -9.78
C SER A 9 -25.20 -41.34 -10.03
N PRO A 10 -25.22 -39.99 -9.98
CA PRO A 10 -23.98 -39.21 -10.05
C PRO A 10 -23.20 -39.37 -8.74
N GLY A 11 -22.02 -39.98 -8.83
CA GLY A 11 -21.04 -39.98 -7.75
C GLY A 11 -20.56 -38.55 -7.49
N ILE A 12 -20.87 -38.03 -6.31
CA ILE A 12 -20.31 -36.79 -5.80
C ILE A 12 -18.84 -37.06 -5.52
N ALA A 13 -17.97 -36.63 -6.44
CA ALA A 13 -16.53 -36.54 -6.18
C ALA A 13 -16.32 -35.40 -5.18
N THR A 14 -16.23 -35.73 -3.89
CA THR A 14 -15.72 -34.82 -2.86
C THR A 14 -14.26 -34.55 -3.16
N ALA A 15 -13.99 -33.40 -3.81
CA ALA A 15 -12.65 -32.86 -3.90
C ALA A 15 -12.20 -32.52 -2.47
N GLN A 16 -11.22 -33.26 -1.96
CA GLN A 16 -10.51 -32.89 -0.74
C GLN A 16 -9.77 -31.59 -1.00
N PRO A 17 -9.88 -30.57 -0.12
CA PRO A 17 -9.01 -29.40 -0.23
C PRO A 17 -7.57 -29.88 -0.03
N GLN A 18 -6.71 -29.60 -1.01
CA GLN A 18 -5.28 -29.80 -0.88
C GLN A 18 -4.79 -28.86 0.21
N ALA A 19 -4.57 -29.42 1.41
CA ALA A 19 -3.90 -28.75 2.49
C ALA A 19 -2.51 -28.32 1.99
N ILE A 20 -2.28 -27.01 1.93
CA ILE A 20 -0.94 -26.45 1.80
C ILE A 20 -0.17 -27.00 3.00
N ARG A 21 0.90 -27.77 2.72
CA ARG A 21 1.78 -28.30 3.73
C ARG A 21 2.39 -27.11 4.48
N THR A 22 1.96 -26.90 5.71
CA THR A 22 2.57 -26.01 6.69
C THR A 22 4.01 -26.46 6.92
N HIS A 23 4.94 -25.86 6.20
CA HIS A 23 6.36 -25.97 6.49
C HIS A 23 6.71 -24.95 7.59
N ALA A 24 7.21 -25.50 8.70
CA ALA A 24 7.88 -24.82 9.81
C ALA A 24 7.06 -23.73 10.53
N THR A 25 6.78 -23.97 11.81
CA THR A 25 6.55 -22.90 12.79
C THR A 25 7.76 -21.97 12.77
N LEU A 26 7.67 -20.89 12.00
CA LEU A 26 8.61 -19.80 12.03
C LEU A 26 8.44 -19.05 13.36
N ASP A 27 9.59 -18.74 13.95
CA ASP A 27 9.83 -18.22 15.29
C ASP A 27 8.80 -17.14 15.73
N GLU A 28 8.28 -17.22 16.97
CA GLU A 28 7.46 -16.17 17.61
C GLU A 28 8.16 -14.78 17.56
N ARG A 29 9.47 -14.75 17.26
CA ARG A 29 10.27 -13.55 17.02
C ARG A 29 9.86 -12.72 15.80
N MET A 30 9.18 -13.27 14.78
CA MET A 30 8.79 -12.51 13.59
C MET A 30 7.42 -11.81 13.71
N VAL A 31 6.56 -12.24 14.64
CA VAL A 31 5.22 -11.64 14.87
C VAL A 31 5.32 -10.22 15.45
N ASN A 32 6.51 -9.81 15.94
CA ASN A 32 6.77 -8.51 16.56
C ASN A 32 7.87 -7.69 15.85
N TYR A 33 8.20 -8.00 14.58
CA TYR A 33 9.04 -7.10 13.78
C TYR A 33 8.19 -5.91 13.31
N GLY A 34 8.15 -4.83 14.10
CA GLY A 34 7.78 -3.52 13.54
C GLY A 34 6.88 -2.58 14.35
N MET A 35 6.46 -2.88 15.58
CA MET A 35 5.84 -1.81 16.42
C MET A 35 6.91 -0.86 16.99
N LEU A 36 7.86 -0.46 16.16
CA LEU A 36 8.88 0.54 16.43
C LEU A 36 8.50 1.76 15.61
N ALA A 37 7.84 2.73 16.24
CA ALA A 37 7.83 4.10 15.74
C ALA A 37 9.31 4.53 15.63
N ALA A 38 9.87 4.50 14.42
CA ALA A 38 11.27 4.84 14.25
C ALA A 38 11.47 6.33 14.57
N SER A 39 12.19 6.61 15.65
CA SER A 39 12.55 7.96 16.10
C SER A 39 13.71 8.57 15.30
N ARG A 40 14.07 8.00 14.15
CA ARG A 40 15.10 8.54 13.26
C ARG A 40 14.45 9.43 12.20
N PRO A 41 15.00 10.63 11.92
CA PRO A 41 14.55 11.43 10.80
C PRO A 41 14.69 10.63 9.51
N LEU A 42 13.58 10.41 8.80
CA LEU A 42 13.62 9.90 7.44
C LEU A 42 14.10 11.03 6.53
N ASP A 43 15.22 10.82 5.85
CA ASP A 43 15.67 11.73 4.79
C ASP A 43 14.95 11.35 3.49
N ILE A 44 14.05 12.22 3.04
CA ILE A 44 13.29 12.05 1.81
C ILE A 44 13.96 12.85 0.70
N SER A 45 14.12 12.22 -0.46
CA SER A 45 14.58 12.86 -1.69
C SER A 45 13.39 13.09 -2.61
N LEU A 46 13.10 14.35 -2.96
CA LEU A 46 12.00 14.68 -3.86
C LEU A 46 12.50 14.68 -5.31
N ASP A 47 11.94 13.83 -6.17
CA ASP A 47 12.22 13.88 -7.61
C ASP A 47 11.40 15.00 -8.26
N ARG A 48 12.11 16.05 -8.69
CA ARG A 48 11.57 17.18 -9.46
C ARG A 48 10.68 16.72 -10.62
N ARG A 49 11.03 15.65 -11.32
CA ARG A 49 10.24 15.15 -12.46
C ARG A 49 8.88 14.62 -12.01
N GLN A 50 8.82 13.94 -10.87
CA GLN A 50 7.55 13.44 -10.34
C GLN A 50 6.67 14.57 -9.79
N VAL A 51 7.27 15.58 -9.16
CA VAL A 51 6.54 16.80 -8.77
C VAL A 51 5.92 17.48 -9.99
N LEU A 52 6.70 17.68 -11.07
CA LEU A 52 6.19 18.25 -12.32
C LEU A 52 5.09 17.39 -12.96
N LYS A 53 5.23 16.06 -12.91
CA LYS A 53 4.20 15.14 -13.37
C LYS A 53 2.90 15.28 -12.58
N SER A 54 3.00 15.41 -11.26
CA SER A 54 1.86 15.67 -10.36
C SER A 54 1.20 17.02 -10.64
N LEU A 55 1.96 18.01 -11.10
CA LEU A 55 1.45 19.29 -11.60
C LEU A 55 0.77 19.21 -12.98
N GLY A 56 0.79 18.04 -13.63
CA GLY A 56 0.16 17.81 -14.93
C GLY A 56 1.10 17.98 -16.13
N TYR A 57 2.39 18.20 -15.92
CA TYR A 57 3.36 18.20 -17.00
C TYR A 57 3.63 16.77 -17.47
N ARG A 58 3.45 16.55 -18.77
CA ARG A 58 3.80 15.29 -19.43
C ARG A 58 5.31 15.26 -19.70
N SER A 59 5.84 14.06 -19.97
CA SER A 59 7.26 13.85 -20.29
C SER A 59 7.75 14.63 -21.51
N ASP A 60 6.85 15.03 -22.41
CA ASP A 60 7.10 15.80 -23.62
C ASP A 60 6.80 17.31 -23.46
N SER A 61 6.49 17.77 -22.25
CA SER A 61 6.17 19.18 -21.97
C SER A 61 7.09 19.76 -20.90
N GLU A 62 7.65 20.93 -21.15
CA GLU A 62 8.44 21.66 -20.16
C GLU A 62 7.64 22.82 -19.56
N PRO A 63 7.75 23.05 -18.24
CA PRO A 63 7.21 24.25 -17.60
C PRO A 63 7.91 25.50 -18.14
N SER A 64 7.23 26.64 -18.08
CA SER A 64 7.91 27.92 -18.31
C SER A 64 9.01 28.13 -17.26
N PRO A 65 10.07 28.91 -17.55
CA PRO A 65 11.16 29.17 -16.59
C PRO A 65 10.65 29.66 -15.23
N ARG A 66 9.59 30.47 -15.22
CA ARG A 66 8.96 30.96 -14.00
C ARG A 66 8.38 29.84 -13.14
N ILE A 67 7.68 28.87 -13.75
CA ILE A 67 7.11 27.72 -13.02
C ILE A 67 8.22 26.77 -12.57
N ALA A 68 9.21 26.53 -13.43
CA ALA A 68 10.38 25.74 -13.09
C ALA A 68 11.08 26.26 -11.83
N SER A 69 11.41 27.55 -11.80
CA SER A 69 12.05 28.19 -10.64
C SER A 69 11.19 28.14 -9.38
N LEU A 70 9.87 28.31 -9.52
CA LEU A 70 8.95 28.19 -8.37
C LEU A 70 8.95 26.77 -7.79
N VAL A 71 8.91 25.75 -8.64
CA VAL A 71 8.96 24.35 -8.20
C VAL A 71 10.29 24.05 -7.50
N ASP A 72 11.40 24.50 -8.08
CA ASP A 72 12.74 24.29 -7.52
C ASP A 72 12.87 24.96 -6.13
N GLU A 73 12.40 26.19 -5.97
CA GLU A 73 12.35 26.91 -4.70
C GLU A 73 11.54 26.15 -3.63
N TYR A 74 10.34 25.68 -3.99
CA TYR A 74 9.49 24.98 -3.04
C TYR A 74 10.03 23.59 -2.67
N ILE A 75 10.67 22.88 -3.60
CA ILE A 75 11.34 21.60 -3.32
C ILE A 75 12.49 21.81 -2.31
N GLU A 76 13.31 22.85 -2.51
CA GLU A 76 14.45 23.15 -1.63
C GLU A 76 14.00 23.43 -0.18
N ASN A 77 12.84 24.09 -0.02
CA ASN A 77 12.32 24.48 1.29
C ASN A 77 11.34 23.47 1.91
N ALA A 78 10.82 22.52 1.13
CA ALA A 78 9.79 21.58 1.58
C ALA A 78 10.20 20.77 2.81
N ARG A 79 11.49 20.41 2.91
CA ARG A 79 12.05 19.62 4.04
C ARG A 79 11.70 20.19 5.41
N GLN A 80 11.56 21.50 5.53
CA GLN A 80 11.23 22.17 6.81
C GLN A 80 9.77 21.98 7.23
N LEU A 81 8.91 21.56 6.29
CA LEU A 81 7.47 21.34 6.47
C LEU A 81 7.10 19.86 6.55
N LEU A 82 8.04 18.95 6.28
CA LEU A 82 7.80 17.51 6.32
C LEU A 82 8.05 16.98 7.73
N GLU A 83 7.11 16.18 8.23
CA GLU A 83 7.25 15.36 9.43
C GLU A 83 6.97 13.90 9.10
N PRO A 84 7.90 13.21 8.39
CA PRO A 84 7.68 11.84 7.96
C PRO A 84 7.54 10.90 9.15
N ARG A 85 6.49 10.10 9.15
CA ARG A 85 6.24 9.04 10.13
C ARG A 85 5.72 7.80 9.44
N HIS A 86 6.03 6.64 9.99
CA HIS A 86 5.58 5.35 9.48
C HIS A 86 5.36 4.36 10.62
N ALA A 87 4.40 3.46 10.42
CA ALA A 87 4.22 2.25 11.19
C ALA A 87 4.08 1.10 10.20
N TYR A 88 4.66 -0.04 10.54
CA TYR A 88 4.54 -1.25 9.74
C TYR A 88 4.58 -2.47 10.63
N ALA A 89 3.96 -3.56 10.20
CA ALA A 89 4.02 -4.84 10.88
C ALA A 89 4.02 -5.95 9.83
N ILE A 90 4.85 -6.97 10.05
CA ILE A 90 4.82 -8.20 9.25
C ILE A 90 4.05 -9.25 10.02
N THR A 91 3.08 -9.90 9.36
CA THR A 91 2.28 -10.95 9.96
C THR A 91 2.02 -12.09 8.98
N ASN A 92 1.50 -13.19 9.48
CA ASN A 92 1.22 -14.38 8.68
C ASN A 92 -0.03 -14.18 7.83
N VAL A 93 -0.05 -14.87 6.68
CA VAL A 93 -1.27 -15.14 5.92
C VAL A 93 -1.76 -16.53 6.36
N GLU A 94 -2.80 -16.59 7.19
CA GLU A 94 -3.24 -17.88 7.74
C GLU A 94 -4.17 -18.63 6.79
N TRP A 95 -5.00 -17.91 6.04
CA TRP A 95 -5.98 -18.55 5.16
C TRP A 95 -6.40 -17.63 4.03
N VAL A 96 -6.57 -18.20 2.83
CA VAL A 96 -7.10 -17.49 1.67
C VAL A 96 -8.05 -18.40 0.91
N HIS A 97 -9.23 -17.89 0.57
CA HIS A 97 -10.21 -18.58 -0.26
C HIS A 97 -11.13 -17.59 -0.97
N ASP A 98 -11.37 -17.81 -2.25
CA ASP A 98 -12.20 -16.98 -3.12
C ASP A 98 -11.82 -15.50 -3.13
N SER A 99 -12.43 -14.72 -2.23
CA SER A 99 -12.26 -13.26 -2.11
C SER A 99 -11.94 -12.83 -0.69
N VAL A 100 -11.60 -13.78 0.17
CA VAL A 100 -11.36 -13.58 1.60
C VAL A 100 -9.95 -14.04 1.91
N ALA A 101 -9.20 -13.18 2.60
CA ALA A 101 -7.94 -13.54 3.23
C ALA A 101 -8.00 -13.23 4.73
N ILE A 102 -7.48 -14.15 5.55
CA ILE A 102 -7.29 -13.97 6.99
C ILE A 102 -5.79 -13.77 7.23
N VAL A 103 -5.46 -12.69 7.92
CA VAL A 103 -4.09 -12.29 8.26
C VAL A 103 -3.99 -11.93 9.75
N GLY A 104 -2.85 -12.19 10.36
CA GLY A 104 -2.60 -11.85 11.77
C GLY A 104 -3.62 -12.42 12.75
N GLY A 105 -4.13 -13.60 12.47
CA GLY A 105 -5.02 -14.38 13.33
C GLY A 105 -6.52 -14.03 13.25
N SER A 106 -6.88 -12.76 13.03
CA SER A 106 -8.30 -12.35 13.00
C SER A 106 -8.65 -11.27 12.00
N THR A 107 -7.68 -10.62 11.37
CA THR A 107 -7.96 -9.56 10.41
C THR A 107 -8.43 -10.18 9.10
N ILE A 108 -9.54 -9.66 8.56
CA ILE A 108 -10.14 -10.16 7.32
C ILE A 108 -9.97 -9.10 6.24
N PHE A 109 -9.41 -9.50 5.09
CA PHE A 109 -9.44 -8.70 3.87
C PHE A 109 -10.39 -9.31 2.85
N GLN A 110 -11.46 -8.58 2.55
CA GLN A 110 -12.41 -8.89 1.49
C GLN A 110 -12.04 -8.24 0.14
N SER A 111 -11.40 -8.97 -0.76
CA SER A 111 -11.16 -8.57 -2.16
C SER A 111 -10.63 -9.77 -2.95
N ARG A 112 -11.11 -9.96 -4.19
CA ARG A 112 -10.58 -11.01 -5.08
C ARG A 112 -9.17 -10.71 -5.51
N VAL A 113 -8.86 -9.44 -5.73
CA VAL A 113 -7.53 -9.00 -6.14
C VAL A 113 -6.51 -9.18 -5.01
N ILE A 114 -6.91 -8.92 -3.76
CA ILE A 114 -6.04 -9.12 -2.60
C ILE A 114 -5.92 -10.61 -2.26
N ALA A 115 -7.00 -11.39 -2.30
CA ALA A 115 -6.93 -12.83 -2.11
C ALA A 115 -5.94 -13.50 -3.09
N ARG A 116 -6.02 -13.19 -4.39
CA ARG A 116 -5.09 -13.72 -5.40
C ARG A 116 -3.61 -13.33 -5.20
N LEU A 117 -3.35 -12.18 -4.59
CA LEU A 117 -2.00 -11.80 -4.17
C LEU A 117 -1.57 -12.70 -3.00
N LEU A 118 -2.40 -12.78 -1.96
CA LEU A 118 -2.07 -13.45 -0.71
C LEU A 118 -2.05 -14.98 -0.81
N GLU A 119 -2.73 -15.60 -1.79
CA GLU A 119 -2.58 -17.02 -2.13
C GLU A 119 -1.14 -17.42 -2.47
N ARG A 120 -0.32 -16.46 -2.88
CA ARG A 120 1.09 -16.64 -3.24
C ARG A 120 2.04 -16.34 -2.09
N CYS A 121 1.50 -15.85 -0.97
CA CYS A 121 2.26 -15.27 0.12
C CYS A 121 2.19 -16.16 1.36
N SER A 122 3.29 -16.26 2.10
CA SER A 122 3.29 -16.82 3.46
C SER A 122 3.07 -15.74 4.51
N MET A 123 3.44 -14.50 4.19
CA MET A 123 3.37 -13.36 5.09
C MET A 123 2.89 -12.12 4.34
N VAL A 124 2.48 -11.10 5.09
CA VAL A 124 2.08 -9.81 4.57
C VAL A 124 2.64 -8.73 5.48
N ALA A 125 3.27 -7.71 4.89
CA ALA A 125 3.53 -6.47 5.59
C ALA A 125 2.31 -5.55 5.47
N VAL A 126 1.85 -5.03 6.59
CA VAL A 126 0.83 -3.98 6.66
C VAL A 126 1.52 -2.68 7.03
N PHE A 127 1.17 -1.57 6.39
CA PHE A 127 1.83 -0.29 6.64
C PHE A 127 0.88 0.90 6.65
N LEU A 128 1.31 1.95 7.35
CA LEU A 128 0.72 3.28 7.36
C LEU A 128 1.85 4.32 7.40
N VAL A 129 1.81 5.30 6.51
CA VAL A 129 2.79 6.39 6.42
C VAL A 129 2.10 7.74 6.33
N THR A 130 2.77 8.79 6.79
CA THR A 130 2.33 10.19 6.67
C THR A 130 3.54 11.13 6.62
N ILE A 131 3.35 12.34 6.08
CA ILE A 131 4.32 13.44 6.19
C ILE A 131 3.90 14.51 7.21
N GLY A 132 2.87 14.23 8.01
CA GLY A 132 2.27 15.19 8.94
C GLY A 132 1.35 16.20 8.24
N ASN A 133 0.87 17.18 9.00
CA ASN A 133 -0.10 18.20 8.56
C ASN A 133 0.55 19.52 8.12
N ARG A 134 1.78 19.83 8.56
CA ARG A 134 2.37 21.17 8.40
C ARG A 134 2.45 21.66 6.95
N LEU A 135 2.78 20.76 6.03
CA LEU A 135 2.80 21.07 4.59
C LEU A 135 1.39 21.38 4.08
N GLU A 136 0.41 20.55 4.42
CA GLU A 136 -1.00 20.73 4.05
C GLU A 136 -1.58 22.04 4.60
N GLU A 137 -1.34 22.33 5.88
CA GLU A 137 -1.75 23.59 6.52
C GLU A 137 -1.13 24.82 5.84
N THR A 138 0.13 24.72 5.41
CA THR A 138 0.80 25.78 4.68
C THR A 138 0.21 25.97 3.28
N ALA A 139 -0.12 24.88 2.60
CA ALA A 139 -0.80 24.94 1.30
C ALA A 139 -2.19 25.58 1.44
N CYS A 140 -2.95 25.25 2.48
CA CYS A 140 -4.24 25.87 2.77
C CYS A 140 -4.11 27.38 2.99
N ARG A 141 -3.17 27.83 3.84
CA ARG A 141 -2.92 29.27 4.06
C ARG A 141 -2.57 30.02 2.77
N LEU A 142 -1.69 29.44 1.94
CA LEU A 142 -1.35 30.04 0.65
C LEU A 142 -2.58 30.20 -0.26
N ALA A 143 -3.50 29.23 -0.24
CA ALA A 143 -4.73 29.34 -1.02
C ALA A 143 -5.66 30.44 -0.49
N GLU A 144 -5.81 30.56 0.83
CA GLU A 144 -6.58 31.61 1.50
C GLU A 144 -6.03 33.01 1.19
N ASP A 145 -4.71 33.14 1.07
CA ASP A 145 -4.02 34.38 0.69
C ASP A 145 -4.04 34.67 -0.83
N GLY A 146 -4.71 33.82 -1.64
CA GLY A 146 -4.83 33.97 -3.09
C GLY A 146 -3.62 33.49 -3.90
N LEU A 147 -2.63 32.86 -3.24
CA LEU A 147 -1.43 32.28 -3.84
C LEU A 147 -1.69 30.85 -4.31
N ILE A 148 -2.69 30.69 -5.18
CA ILE A 148 -3.23 29.38 -5.62
C ILE A 148 -2.16 28.50 -6.28
N LEU A 149 -1.29 29.08 -7.12
CA LEU A 149 -0.24 28.31 -7.79
C LEU A 149 0.76 27.73 -6.79
N GLN A 150 1.18 28.51 -5.80
CA GLN A 150 2.10 28.08 -4.75
C GLN A 150 1.48 26.99 -3.87
N SER A 151 0.21 27.17 -3.50
CA SER A 151 -0.57 26.15 -2.80
C SER A 151 -0.58 24.83 -3.57
N TYR A 152 -0.84 24.88 -4.88
CA TYR A 152 -0.87 23.70 -5.74
C TYR A 152 0.50 23.03 -5.93
N VAL A 153 1.58 23.82 -6.05
CA VAL A 153 2.96 23.31 -6.05
C VAL A 153 3.27 22.57 -4.76
N LEU A 154 2.90 23.15 -3.61
CA LEU A 154 3.15 22.53 -2.33
C LEU A 154 2.33 21.24 -2.15
N ASP A 155 1.07 21.21 -2.59
CA ASP A 155 0.25 19.99 -2.59
C ASP A 155 0.85 18.86 -3.45
N ALA A 156 1.36 19.20 -4.63
CA ALA A 156 2.04 18.25 -5.52
C ALA A 156 3.32 17.70 -4.87
N ILE A 157 4.10 18.56 -4.20
CA ILE A 157 5.27 18.13 -3.42
C ILE A 157 4.86 17.18 -2.28
N GLY A 158 3.78 17.50 -1.55
CA GLY A 158 3.27 16.64 -0.49
C GLY A 158 2.87 15.24 -0.97
N SER A 159 2.28 15.17 -2.18
CA SER A 159 1.92 13.89 -2.82
C SER A 159 3.14 13.05 -3.15
N GLU A 160 4.21 13.66 -3.64
CA GLU A 160 5.48 12.97 -3.91
C GLU A 160 6.17 12.54 -2.61
N ALA A 161 6.21 13.43 -1.62
CA ALA A 161 6.89 13.18 -0.36
C ALA A 161 6.31 11.95 0.37
N VAL A 162 4.99 11.78 0.40
CA VAL A 162 4.38 10.61 1.07
C VAL A 162 4.63 9.30 0.31
N GLU A 163 4.73 9.35 -1.03
CA GLU A 163 5.11 8.16 -1.82
C GLU A 163 6.55 7.73 -1.56
N GLU A 164 7.47 8.67 -1.34
CA GLU A 164 8.84 8.36 -0.92
C GLU A 164 8.88 7.70 0.47
N VAL A 165 8.04 8.12 1.43
CA VAL A 165 7.92 7.42 2.72
C VAL A 165 7.36 6.00 2.53
N ALA A 166 6.38 5.83 1.64
CA ALA A 166 5.85 4.50 1.31
C ALA A 166 6.91 3.63 0.61
N GLN A 167 7.77 4.22 -0.21
CA GLN A 167 8.90 3.54 -0.85
C GLN A 167 9.93 3.08 0.18
N TYR A 168 10.25 3.92 1.16
CA TYR A 168 11.11 3.55 2.27
C TYR A 168 10.60 2.31 3.02
N VAL A 169 9.29 2.25 3.31
CA VAL A 169 8.68 1.06 3.95
C VAL A 169 8.73 -0.18 3.04
N GLU A 170 8.52 -0.02 1.73
CA GLU A 170 8.70 -1.12 0.78
C GLU A 170 10.13 -1.65 0.78
N ASP A 171 11.12 -0.76 0.82
CA ASP A 171 12.53 -1.12 0.79
C ASP A 171 12.93 -1.86 2.08
N MET A 172 12.49 -1.38 3.25
CA MET A 172 12.66 -2.09 4.52
C MET A 172 12.02 -3.49 4.50
N THR A 173 10.80 -3.59 3.94
CA THR A 173 10.09 -4.87 3.81
C THR A 173 10.87 -5.81 2.89
N ARG A 174 11.43 -5.28 1.80
CA ARG A 174 12.24 -6.05 0.84
C ARG A 174 13.54 -6.57 1.47
N GLU A 175 14.22 -5.74 2.25
CA GLU A 175 15.44 -6.13 2.96
C GLU A 175 15.15 -7.24 3.98
N THR A 176 14.06 -7.09 4.74
CA THR A 176 13.61 -8.10 5.70
C THR A 176 13.28 -9.43 5.00
N ALA A 177 12.46 -9.39 3.94
CA ALA A 177 12.11 -10.58 3.18
C ALA A 177 13.33 -11.29 2.55
N ARG A 178 14.28 -10.51 2.03
CA ARG A 178 15.52 -11.06 1.42
C ARG A 178 16.39 -11.79 2.43
N ALA A 179 16.42 -11.36 3.69
CA ALA A 179 17.18 -12.04 4.74
C ALA A 179 16.72 -13.50 4.93
N ASP A 180 15.43 -13.76 4.66
CA ASP A 180 14.81 -15.09 4.75
C ASP A 180 14.69 -15.80 3.38
N GLY A 181 15.33 -15.27 2.32
CA GLY A 181 15.25 -15.81 0.96
C GLY A 181 13.90 -15.63 0.27
N LEU A 182 13.06 -14.71 0.76
CA LEU A 182 11.74 -14.39 0.22
C LEU A 182 11.77 -13.17 -0.71
N VAL A 183 10.69 -13.00 -1.47
CA VAL A 183 10.45 -11.83 -2.33
C VAL A 183 9.16 -11.12 -1.92
N ILE A 184 9.03 -9.86 -2.36
CA ILE A 184 7.87 -9.03 -2.08
C ILE A 184 7.10 -8.71 -3.37
N GLY A 185 5.79 -8.54 -3.23
CA GLY A 185 4.92 -8.01 -4.29
C GLY A 185 4.90 -6.48 -4.33
N LYS A 186 4.09 -5.93 -5.24
CA LYS A 186 3.80 -4.49 -5.26
C LYS A 186 2.94 -4.08 -4.06
N ARG A 187 3.13 -2.85 -3.55
CA ARG A 187 2.22 -2.23 -2.59
C ARG A 187 0.81 -2.12 -3.18
N VAL A 188 -0.18 -2.42 -2.36
CA VAL A 188 -1.60 -2.23 -2.70
C VAL A 188 -2.33 -1.59 -1.53
N SER A 189 -3.28 -0.72 -1.83
CA SER A 189 -4.01 0.06 -0.82
C SER A 189 -5.52 -0.15 -0.97
N PRO A 190 -6.29 -0.09 0.13
CA PRO A 190 -7.75 0.03 0.06
C PRO A 190 -8.18 1.22 -0.81
N GLY A 191 -9.30 1.08 -1.50
CA GLY A 191 -9.80 2.05 -2.49
C GLY A 191 -9.30 1.82 -3.94
N TYR A 192 -8.44 0.82 -4.15
CA TYR A 192 -7.98 0.40 -5.49
C TYR A 192 -8.62 -0.92 -5.91
N CYS A 193 -8.84 -1.05 -7.23
CA CYS A 193 -9.46 -2.24 -7.84
C CYS A 193 -10.81 -2.59 -7.19
N ASP A 194 -10.96 -3.80 -6.66
CA ASP A 194 -12.15 -4.25 -5.93
C ASP A 194 -11.96 -4.24 -4.40
N TRP A 195 -10.86 -3.64 -3.90
CA TRP A 195 -10.61 -3.55 -2.47
C TRP A 195 -11.25 -2.29 -1.91
N ASP A 196 -12.33 -2.49 -1.14
CA ASP A 196 -13.12 -1.39 -0.58
C ASP A 196 -12.30 -0.52 0.39
N ILE A 197 -12.48 0.81 0.32
CA ILE A 197 -11.75 1.78 1.15
C ILE A 197 -12.02 1.60 2.64
N SER A 198 -13.20 1.09 3.02
CA SER A 198 -13.54 0.84 4.43
C SER A 198 -12.62 -0.16 5.11
N GLN A 199 -11.94 -1.03 4.35
CA GLN A 199 -10.96 -1.97 4.91
C GLN A 199 -9.64 -1.32 5.30
N GLN A 200 -9.49 -0.01 5.09
CA GLN A 200 -8.47 0.78 5.77
C GLN A 200 -8.61 0.70 7.30
N ASN A 201 -9.83 0.53 7.84
CA ASN A 201 -10.03 0.31 9.27
C ASN A 201 -9.29 -0.93 9.80
N GLU A 202 -9.23 -2.00 8.99
CA GLU A 202 -8.53 -3.22 9.38
C GLU A 202 -7.02 -2.99 9.47
N ILE A 203 -6.45 -2.22 8.55
CA ILE A 203 -5.04 -1.78 8.61
C ILE A 203 -4.79 -0.93 9.87
N PHE A 204 -5.68 0.02 10.17
CA PHE A 204 -5.53 0.92 11.32
C PHE A 204 -5.58 0.17 12.65
N LYS A 205 -6.45 -0.83 12.77
CA LYS A 205 -6.52 -1.71 13.96
C LYS A 205 -5.23 -2.49 14.18
N MET A 206 -4.56 -2.91 13.10
CA MET A 206 -3.31 -3.67 13.18
C MET A 206 -2.10 -2.83 13.59
N LEU A 207 -2.09 -1.52 13.32
CA LEU A 207 -0.88 -0.68 13.39
C LEU A 207 -0.83 0.37 14.51
N ASP A 208 -1.77 0.36 15.47
CA ASP A 208 -1.95 1.44 16.45
C ASP A 208 -1.79 2.85 15.81
N ALA A 209 -2.56 3.07 14.74
CA ALA A 209 -2.45 4.25 13.87
C ALA A 209 -2.58 5.60 14.61
N THR A 210 -3.24 5.61 15.77
CA THR A 210 -3.38 6.79 16.62
C THR A 210 -2.03 7.35 17.04
N SER A 211 -1.04 6.48 17.30
CA SER A 211 0.32 6.87 17.69
C SER A 211 1.07 7.65 16.61
N LEU A 212 0.72 7.45 15.34
CA LEU A 212 1.27 8.21 14.21
C LEU A 212 0.63 9.59 14.03
N GLY A 213 -0.50 9.85 14.68
CA GLY A 213 -1.29 11.06 14.49
C GLY A 213 -2.13 11.05 13.21
N VAL A 214 -2.41 9.87 12.65
CA VAL A 214 -3.29 9.72 11.48
C VAL A 214 -4.64 9.16 11.93
N GLN A 215 -5.72 9.75 11.44
CA GLN A 215 -7.09 9.34 11.74
C GLN A 215 -7.88 9.07 10.46
N LEU A 216 -8.94 8.28 10.58
CA LEU A 216 -9.93 8.09 9.52
C LEU A 216 -11.15 8.97 9.78
N THR A 217 -11.63 9.61 8.72
CA THR A 217 -12.97 10.21 8.67
C THR A 217 -14.05 9.12 8.59
N ASP A 218 -15.32 9.50 8.76
CA ASP A 218 -16.46 8.58 8.61
C ASP A 218 -16.51 7.90 7.23
N GLN A 219 -15.97 8.58 6.20
CA GLN A 219 -15.86 8.07 4.83
C GLN A 219 -14.54 7.32 4.56
N CYS A 220 -13.77 7.00 5.62
CA CYS A 220 -12.49 6.30 5.54
C CYS A 220 -11.44 7.05 4.69
N LEU A 221 -11.48 8.38 4.67
CA LEU A 221 -10.36 9.20 4.21
C LEU A 221 -9.40 9.46 5.36
N MET A 222 -8.09 9.49 5.08
CA MET A 222 -7.06 9.75 6.08
C MET A 222 -6.87 11.25 6.31
N VAL A 223 -6.65 11.60 7.58
CA VAL A 223 -6.25 12.93 8.03
C VAL A 223 -4.98 12.77 8.89
N PRO A 224 -3.84 13.37 8.51
CA PRO A 224 -3.60 14.25 7.36
C PRO A 224 -3.81 13.58 6.00
N GLN A 225 -4.13 14.38 4.95
CA GLN A 225 -4.43 13.83 3.61
C GLN A 225 -3.20 13.24 2.93
N LYS A 226 -2.01 13.75 3.23
CA LYS A 226 -0.73 13.22 2.72
C LYS A 226 -0.29 12.03 3.57
N SER A 227 -1.10 10.98 3.51
CA SER A 227 -0.91 9.69 4.17
C SER A 227 -1.21 8.55 3.21
N ILE A 228 -0.55 7.41 3.38
CA ILE A 228 -0.81 6.19 2.60
C ILE A 228 -0.86 5.00 3.57
N SER A 229 -1.88 4.16 3.43
CA SER A 229 -1.92 2.85 4.08
C SER A 229 -1.98 1.75 3.03
N GLY A 230 -1.50 0.56 3.35
CA GLY A 230 -1.62 -0.57 2.45
C GLY A 230 -0.99 -1.84 2.97
N ILE A 231 -0.84 -2.78 2.06
CA ILE A 231 -0.15 -4.03 2.31
C ILE A 231 0.88 -4.33 1.23
N ILE A 232 1.82 -5.20 1.56
CA ILE A 232 2.84 -5.75 0.68
C ILE A 232 2.87 -7.26 0.93
N GLY A 233 2.55 -8.05 -0.09
CA GLY A 233 2.62 -9.51 0.00
C GLY A 233 4.07 -9.98 0.06
N ILE A 234 4.36 -10.98 0.89
CA ILE A 234 5.69 -11.57 1.06
C ILE A 234 5.57 -13.09 0.88
N GLY A 235 6.40 -13.67 0.03
CA GLY A 235 6.34 -15.10 -0.22
C GLY A 235 7.57 -15.65 -0.92
N PRO A 236 7.59 -16.97 -1.18
CA PRO A 236 8.71 -17.62 -1.84
C PRO A 236 8.84 -17.14 -3.30
N PRO A 237 10.06 -17.04 -3.85
CA PRO A 237 10.29 -16.67 -5.25
C PRO A 237 9.46 -17.49 -6.25
N GLU A 238 9.28 -18.78 -5.99
CA GLU A 238 8.52 -19.71 -6.84
C GLU A 238 7.02 -19.39 -6.89
N GLY A 239 6.50 -18.68 -5.88
CA GLY A 239 5.13 -18.19 -5.81
C GLY A 239 4.83 -17.02 -6.75
N LYS A 240 5.87 -16.42 -7.35
CA LYS A 240 5.75 -15.30 -8.32
C LYS A 240 4.96 -14.12 -7.75
N VAL A 241 5.24 -13.78 -6.49
CA VAL A 241 4.57 -12.67 -5.78
C VAL A 241 4.89 -11.32 -6.43
N ASP A 242 6.13 -11.15 -6.84
CA ASP A 242 6.69 -9.97 -7.54
C ASP A 242 6.13 -9.78 -8.96
N GLU A 243 5.71 -10.86 -9.62
CA GLU A 243 5.07 -10.81 -10.94
C GLU A 243 3.59 -10.39 -10.88
N TYR A 244 2.93 -10.53 -9.72
CA TYR A 244 1.53 -10.19 -9.56
C TYR A 244 1.32 -8.68 -9.55
N ASN A 245 0.60 -8.18 -10.56
CA ASN A 245 0.23 -6.77 -10.65
C ASN A 245 -1.28 -6.61 -10.90
N PRO A 246 -2.05 -6.17 -9.89
CA PRO A 246 -3.50 -6.02 -10.02
C PRO A 246 -3.92 -4.92 -11.00
N CYS A 247 -3.02 -3.97 -11.29
CA CYS A 247 -3.29 -2.92 -12.26
C CYS A 247 -3.52 -3.51 -13.66
N LYS A 248 -2.87 -4.63 -14.03
CA LYS A 248 -2.99 -5.23 -15.37
C LYS A 248 -4.43 -5.60 -15.74
N THR A 249 -5.28 -5.92 -14.75
CA THR A 249 -6.68 -6.29 -14.95
C THR A 249 -7.67 -5.25 -14.43
N CYS A 250 -7.19 -4.12 -13.93
CA CYS A 250 -8.03 -3.05 -13.38
C CYS A 250 -8.70 -2.24 -14.50
N THR A 251 -10.03 -2.13 -14.46
CA THR A 251 -10.87 -1.45 -15.46
C THR A 251 -10.87 0.08 -15.33
N ARG A 252 -10.29 0.65 -14.27
CA ARG A 252 -10.23 2.11 -14.03
C ARG A 252 -9.40 2.80 -15.12
N GLN A 253 -10.07 3.63 -15.91
CA GLN A 253 -9.43 4.45 -16.95
C GLN A 253 -8.69 5.64 -16.33
N ASN A 254 -7.62 6.10 -16.98
CA ASN A 254 -6.86 7.30 -16.60
C ASN A 254 -6.39 7.34 -15.14
N CYS A 255 -6.08 6.18 -14.54
CA CYS A 255 -5.56 6.11 -13.19
C CYS A 255 -4.12 6.64 -13.14
N LEU A 256 -3.90 7.79 -12.51
CA LEU A 256 -2.57 8.42 -12.35
C LEU A 256 -1.59 7.53 -11.57
N GLY A 257 -2.10 6.71 -10.64
CA GLY A 257 -1.30 5.79 -9.81
C GLY A 257 -1.07 4.41 -10.42
N ARG A 258 -1.34 4.21 -11.72
CA ARG A 258 -1.16 2.90 -12.38
C ARG A 258 0.34 2.57 -12.54
N ARG A 259 0.75 1.42 -12.01
CA ARG A 259 2.12 0.88 -12.05
C ARG A 259 2.22 -0.43 -12.83
#